data_AF-A0A8B8EAL1-F1
#
_entry.id   AF-A0A8B8EAL1-F1
#
_cell.length_a   1.000
_cell.length_b   1.000
_cell.length_c   1.000
_cell.angle_alpha   90.00
_cell.angle_beta   90.00
_cell.angle_gamma   90.00
#
_symmetry.space_group_name_H-M   'P 1'
#
loop_
_entity.id
_entity.type
_entity.pdbx_description
1 polymer ?
#
loop_
_entity_poly.entity_id
_entity_poly.type
_entity_poly.pdbx_seq_one_letter_code
_entity_poly.pdbx_strand_id
1 'polypeptide(L)'
;MAESMQAISIGDELYEKLVKDEETLNMDMVYEVIDWFKQAVVRTREVTEVEIEAIALSRLGGVYDKVLKIKYKAKEYLMRSMQLAHSMHPRTFNTEDWFKNCAEILERYQKETVAAEEEKWNKEREEIVKELEKELKGIDKADQKDSQEFLRYVYRVFPPKNKDHKLEASVKRKGQHVEHDVLKKTLQKAIIHYHPDKVDTEQHGKVWKVLCEEITKRLTCRYERMK
;
A
#
# COMPACT_ATOMS: atom_id res chain seq x y z
N MET A 1 6.29 17.27 -35.38
CA MET A 1 7.52 17.20 -34.55
C MET A 1 7.99 18.56 -34.10
N ALA A 2 8.26 19.51 -35.01
CA ALA A 2 8.89 20.78 -34.66
C ALA A 2 8.05 21.63 -33.67
N GLU A 3 6.74 21.73 -33.89
CA GLU A 3 5.89 22.65 -33.12
C GLU A 3 5.51 22.16 -31.71
N SER A 4 5.39 20.84 -31.52
CA SER A 4 5.13 20.19 -30.23
C SER A 4 6.37 20.25 -29.34
N MET A 5 7.54 19.90 -29.90
CA MET A 5 8.82 20.00 -29.20
C MET A 5 9.20 21.45 -28.88
N GLN A 6 8.92 22.39 -29.79
CA GLN A 6 9.14 23.82 -29.52
C GLN A 6 8.29 24.31 -28.33
N ALA A 7 7.02 23.91 -28.26
CA ALA A 7 6.17 24.25 -27.12
C ALA A 7 6.69 23.67 -25.79
N ILE A 8 7.22 22.43 -25.80
CA ILE A 8 7.89 21.86 -24.63
C ILE A 8 9.14 22.66 -24.26
N SER A 9 9.99 23.02 -25.23
CA SER A 9 11.22 23.78 -24.98
C SER A 9 10.93 25.13 -24.33
N ILE A 10 9.94 25.88 -24.86
CA ILE A 10 9.53 27.16 -24.28
C ILE A 10 8.97 26.96 -22.87
N GLY A 11 8.14 25.93 -22.67
CA GLY A 11 7.62 25.59 -21.36
C GLY A 11 8.72 25.21 -20.36
N ASP A 12 9.73 24.45 -20.78
CA ASP A 12 10.88 24.05 -19.94
C ASP A 12 11.76 25.27 -19.58
N GLU A 13 12.01 26.19 -20.52
CA GLU A 13 12.73 27.45 -20.25
C GLU A 13 12.00 28.35 -19.25
N LEU A 14 10.69 28.50 -19.41
CA LEU A 14 9.86 29.26 -18.47
C LEU A 14 9.80 28.55 -17.11
N TYR A 15 9.69 27.22 -17.09
CA TYR A 15 9.71 26.45 -15.86
C TYR A 15 11.05 26.58 -15.12
N GLU A 16 12.17 26.55 -15.84
CA GLU A 16 13.49 26.72 -15.26
C GLU A 16 13.65 28.11 -14.63
N LYS A 17 13.19 29.16 -15.30
CA LYS A 17 13.14 30.52 -14.75
C LYS A 17 12.28 30.59 -13.49
N LEU A 18 11.08 30.02 -13.53
CA LEU A 18 10.15 29.96 -12.40
C LEU A 18 10.75 29.25 -11.17
N VAL A 19 11.59 28.23 -11.38
CA VAL A 19 12.20 27.46 -10.27
C VAL A 19 13.50 28.11 -9.77
N LYS A 20 14.20 28.87 -10.61
CA LYS A 20 15.47 29.53 -10.27
C LYS A 20 15.30 30.92 -9.68
N ASP A 21 14.38 31.70 -10.22
CA ASP A 21 14.08 33.06 -9.79
C ASP A 21 12.82 33.07 -8.93
N GLU A 22 13.00 33.50 -7.67
CA GLU A 22 12.07 34.30 -6.84
C GLU A 22 11.95 33.83 -5.38
N GLU A 23 11.93 34.82 -4.46
CA GLU A 23 11.52 34.67 -3.06
C GLU A 23 10.01 34.37 -2.91
N THR A 24 9.23 34.55 -3.98
CA THR A 24 7.76 34.39 -4.05
C THR A 24 7.34 33.66 -5.31
N LEU A 25 6.22 32.92 -5.30
CA LEU A 25 5.77 32.17 -6.49
C LEU A 25 4.97 33.07 -7.45
N ASN A 26 5.50 33.33 -8.66
CA ASN A 26 4.77 34.03 -9.72
C ASN A 26 3.73 33.13 -10.40
N MET A 27 2.46 33.26 -9.97
CA MET A 27 1.36 32.41 -10.47
C MET A 27 1.03 32.61 -11.95
N ASP A 28 1.20 33.80 -12.50
CA ASP A 28 0.94 34.04 -13.93
C ASP A 28 1.91 33.24 -14.80
N MET A 29 3.18 33.21 -14.40
CA MET A 29 4.22 32.41 -15.04
C MET A 29 3.96 30.90 -14.88
N VAL A 30 3.43 30.45 -13.73
CA VAL A 30 3.00 29.05 -13.56
C VAL A 30 1.92 28.67 -14.58
N TYR A 31 0.93 29.54 -14.78
CA TYR A 31 -0.13 29.27 -15.75
C TYR A 31 0.39 29.29 -17.19
N GLU A 32 1.32 30.18 -17.51
CA GLU A 32 1.96 30.21 -18.83
C GLU A 32 2.72 28.91 -19.13
N VAL A 33 3.51 28.41 -18.17
CA VAL A 33 4.20 27.11 -18.28
C VAL A 33 3.20 25.98 -18.54
N ILE A 34 2.10 25.94 -17.77
CA ILE A 34 1.05 24.94 -17.92
C ILE A 34 0.42 25.01 -19.31
N ASP A 35 0.15 26.21 -19.81
CA ASP A 35 -0.49 26.40 -21.11
C ASP A 35 0.43 26.01 -22.26
N TRP A 36 1.75 26.26 -22.16
CA TRP A 36 2.72 25.75 -23.13
C TRP A 36 2.77 24.22 -23.19
N PHE A 37 2.80 23.55 -22.03
CA PHE A 37 2.78 22.08 -22.02
C PHE A 37 1.44 21.51 -22.49
N LYS A 38 0.30 22.14 -22.19
CA LYS A 38 -1.00 21.73 -22.74
C LYS A 38 -1.07 21.92 -24.25
N GLN A 39 -0.54 23.03 -24.77
CA GLN A 39 -0.45 23.25 -26.22
C GLN A 39 0.39 22.15 -26.88
N ALA A 40 1.50 21.73 -26.28
CA ALA A 40 2.28 20.60 -26.76
C ALA A 40 1.42 19.32 -26.85
N VAL A 41 0.66 18.98 -25.79
CA VAL A 41 -0.26 17.81 -25.78
C VAL A 41 -1.31 17.88 -26.89
N VAL A 42 -1.89 19.06 -27.15
CA VAL A 42 -2.89 19.22 -28.22
C VAL A 42 -2.25 18.98 -29.59
N ARG A 43 -1.10 19.62 -29.86
CA ARG A 43 -0.38 19.49 -31.13
C ARG A 43 0.10 18.07 -31.41
N THR A 44 0.51 17.32 -30.37
CA THR A 44 0.93 15.92 -30.55
C THR A 44 -0.22 15.01 -30.96
N ARG A 45 -1.47 15.32 -30.58
CA ARG A 45 -2.65 14.53 -30.98
C ARG A 45 -3.00 14.72 -32.45
N GLU A 46 -2.75 15.90 -33.01
CA GLU A 46 -3.00 16.20 -34.42
C GLU A 46 -2.04 15.43 -35.35
N VAL A 47 -0.80 15.19 -34.88
CA VAL A 47 0.27 14.54 -35.67
C VAL A 47 0.58 13.12 -35.17
N THR A 48 -0.15 12.63 -34.14
CA THR A 48 0.00 11.29 -33.53
C THR A 48 1.41 11.01 -32.96
N GLU A 49 1.97 11.97 -32.22
CA GLU A 49 3.32 11.87 -31.61
C GLU A 49 3.25 11.40 -30.15
N VAL A 50 3.03 10.10 -29.95
CA VAL A 50 2.74 9.48 -28.64
C VAL A 50 3.85 9.72 -27.60
N GLU A 51 5.12 9.67 -27.99
CA GLU A 51 6.25 9.91 -27.07
C GLU A 51 6.31 11.36 -26.60
N ILE A 52 6.13 12.32 -27.52
CA ILE A 52 6.14 13.74 -27.19
C ILE A 52 4.92 14.09 -26.32
N GLU A 53 3.76 13.47 -26.56
CA GLU A 53 2.59 13.60 -25.69
C GLU A 53 2.91 13.10 -24.27
N ALA A 54 3.56 11.94 -24.14
CA ALA A 54 3.97 11.40 -22.85
C ALA A 54 4.95 12.35 -22.12
N ILE A 55 5.91 12.94 -22.83
CA ILE A 55 6.85 13.92 -22.25
C ILE A 55 6.09 15.16 -21.77
N ALA A 56 5.22 15.76 -22.59
CA ALA A 56 4.46 16.95 -22.20
C ALA A 56 3.55 16.70 -20.97
N LEU A 57 2.91 15.52 -20.91
CA LEU A 57 2.12 15.10 -19.75
C LEU A 57 2.99 14.89 -18.51
N SER A 58 4.21 14.36 -18.65
CA SER A 58 5.15 14.24 -17.53
C SER A 58 5.51 15.60 -16.94
N ARG A 59 5.70 16.62 -17.80
CA ARG A 59 6.00 18.00 -17.40
C ARG A 59 4.84 18.63 -16.67
N LEU A 60 3.61 18.50 -17.19
CA LEU A 60 2.39 18.93 -16.49
C LEU A 60 2.29 18.29 -15.11
N GLY A 61 2.48 16.97 -15.03
CA GLY A 61 2.50 16.25 -13.76
C GLY A 61 3.53 16.80 -12.78
N GLY A 62 4.74 17.09 -13.27
CA GLY A 62 5.81 17.73 -12.50
C GLY A 62 5.44 19.12 -11.97
N VAL A 63 4.83 19.99 -12.77
CA VAL A 63 4.38 21.32 -12.33
C VAL A 63 3.30 21.20 -11.26
N TYR A 64 2.29 20.34 -11.47
CA TYR A 64 1.23 20.14 -10.47
C TYR A 64 1.75 19.55 -9.16
N ASP A 65 2.76 18.67 -9.21
CA ASP A 65 3.37 18.06 -8.03
C ASP A 65 4.32 19.01 -7.29
N LYS A 66 5.27 19.61 -8.01
CA LYS A 66 6.40 20.34 -7.41
C LYS A 66 6.04 21.79 -7.10
N VAL A 67 5.28 22.45 -7.96
CA VAL A 67 4.94 23.88 -7.85
C VAL A 67 3.60 24.06 -7.17
N LEU A 68 2.52 23.53 -7.76
CA LEU A 68 1.16 23.78 -7.28
C LEU A 68 0.75 22.92 -6.07
N LYS A 69 1.48 21.84 -5.79
CA LYS A 69 1.18 20.85 -4.74
C LYS A 69 -0.23 20.23 -4.84
N ILE A 70 -0.78 20.11 -6.05
CA ILE A 70 -2.10 19.51 -6.31
C ILE A 70 -1.94 18.05 -6.73
N LYS A 71 -1.82 17.15 -5.75
CA LYS A 71 -1.49 15.72 -5.96
C LYS A 71 -2.44 14.99 -6.91
N TYR A 72 -3.74 15.21 -6.81
CA TYR A 72 -4.71 14.47 -7.64
C TYR A 72 -4.55 14.78 -9.13
N LYS A 73 -4.35 16.06 -9.50
CA LYS A 73 -4.06 16.48 -10.88
C LYS A 73 -2.72 15.97 -11.36
N ALA A 74 -1.68 16.08 -10.52
CA ALA A 74 -0.36 15.55 -10.85
C ALA A 74 -0.44 14.05 -11.17
N LYS A 75 -1.10 13.27 -10.30
CA LYS A 75 -1.30 11.82 -10.49
C LYS A 75 -2.01 11.52 -11.81
N GLU A 76 -3.05 12.27 -12.17
CA GLU A 76 -3.79 12.09 -13.43
C GLU A 76 -2.87 12.21 -14.66
N TYR A 77 -2.09 13.30 -14.74
CA TYR A 77 -1.16 13.53 -15.85
C TYR A 77 -0.02 12.50 -15.90
N LEU A 78 0.59 12.19 -14.75
CA LEU A 78 1.69 11.22 -14.66
C LEU A 78 1.24 9.80 -15.02
N MET A 79 0.06 9.37 -14.55
CA MET A 79 -0.50 8.08 -14.91
C MET A 79 -0.77 8.00 -16.43
N ARG A 80 -1.30 9.08 -17.03
CA ARG A 80 -1.52 9.12 -18.48
C ARG A 80 -0.20 9.04 -19.26
N SER A 81 0.82 9.78 -18.82
CA SER A 81 2.17 9.72 -19.40
C SER A 81 2.74 8.29 -19.38
N MET A 82 2.67 7.60 -18.24
CA MET A 82 3.13 6.21 -18.10
C MET A 82 2.33 5.24 -18.98
N GLN A 83 1.01 5.42 -19.10
CA GLN A 83 0.17 4.60 -19.99
C GLN A 83 0.58 4.73 -21.45
N LEU A 84 0.86 5.95 -21.92
CA LEU A 84 1.34 6.18 -23.28
C LEU A 84 2.72 5.55 -23.48
N ALA A 85 3.62 5.69 -22.51
CA ALA A 85 4.93 5.04 -22.51
C ALA A 85 4.83 3.52 -22.71
N HIS A 86 3.94 2.87 -21.95
CA HIS A 86 3.71 1.43 -22.04
C HIS A 86 3.05 0.99 -23.34
N SER A 87 2.21 1.85 -23.96
CA SER A 87 1.57 1.55 -25.25
C SER A 87 2.57 1.43 -26.41
N MET A 88 3.79 1.95 -26.26
CA MET A 88 4.86 1.92 -27.27
C MET A 88 5.77 0.69 -27.18
N HIS A 89 5.35 -0.38 -26.49
CA HIS A 89 6.10 -1.64 -26.45
C HIS A 89 6.43 -2.15 -27.88
N PRO A 90 7.66 -2.65 -28.16
CA PRO A 90 8.69 -3.08 -27.22
C PRO A 90 9.65 -2.00 -26.72
N ARG A 91 9.51 -0.74 -27.15
CA ARG A 91 10.34 0.34 -26.64
C ARG A 91 10.08 0.55 -25.15
N THR A 92 11.15 0.73 -24.37
CA THR A 92 11.06 1.03 -22.94
C THR A 92 11.75 2.35 -22.64
N PHE A 93 11.32 3.02 -21.58
CA PHE A 93 11.77 4.38 -21.22
C PHE A 93 12.38 4.42 -19.81
N ASN A 94 12.73 3.26 -19.23
CA ASN A 94 13.23 3.16 -17.85
C ASN A 94 14.52 3.98 -17.59
N THR A 95 15.26 4.32 -18.64
CA THR A 95 16.48 5.13 -18.58
C THR A 95 16.21 6.62 -18.73
N GLU A 96 15.06 7.02 -19.28
CA GLU A 96 14.69 8.40 -19.55
C GLU A 96 14.31 9.13 -18.27
N ASP A 97 14.83 10.35 -18.10
CA ASP A 97 14.62 11.12 -16.87
C ASP A 97 13.15 11.47 -16.65
N TRP A 98 12.40 11.80 -17.71
CA TRP A 98 10.98 12.12 -17.59
C TRP A 98 10.18 10.91 -17.07
N PHE A 99 10.55 9.70 -17.49
CA PHE A 99 9.88 8.48 -17.09
C PHE A 99 10.25 8.07 -15.65
N LYS A 100 11.53 8.16 -15.29
CA LYS A 100 11.99 7.97 -13.90
C LYS A 100 11.29 8.92 -12.93
N ASN A 101 11.25 10.21 -13.27
CA ASN A 101 10.56 11.22 -12.46
C ASN A 101 9.07 10.89 -12.28
N CYS A 102 8.37 10.42 -13.32
CA CYS A 102 6.99 9.98 -13.20
C CYS A 102 6.84 8.82 -12.21
N ALA A 103 7.67 7.79 -12.37
CA ALA A 103 7.65 6.61 -11.51
C ALA A 103 7.91 6.98 -10.03
N GLU A 104 8.92 7.82 -9.76
CA GLU A 104 9.28 8.27 -8.42
C GLU A 104 8.14 9.05 -7.74
N ILE A 105 7.49 9.98 -8.45
CA ILE A 105 6.37 10.75 -7.89
C ILE A 105 5.18 9.84 -7.58
N LEU A 106 4.83 8.94 -8.50
CA LEU A 106 3.72 8.01 -8.31
C LEU A 106 4.00 7.01 -7.17
N GLU A 107 5.24 6.52 -7.05
CA GLU A 107 5.66 5.66 -5.95
C GLU A 107 5.58 6.42 -4.60
N ARG A 108 6.00 7.69 -4.56
CA ARG A 108 5.86 8.54 -3.37
C ARG A 108 4.39 8.68 -2.97
N TYR A 109 3.49 8.97 -3.91
CA TYR A 109 2.05 9.08 -3.61
C TYR A 109 1.47 7.76 -3.08
N GLN A 110 1.92 6.62 -3.62
CA GLN A 110 1.52 5.32 -3.11
C GLN A 110 2.00 5.11 -1.67
N LYS A 111 3.27 5.40 -1.38
CA LYS A 111 3.85 5.30 -0.03
C LYS A 111 3.14 6.21 0.97
N GLU A 112 2.84 7.45 0.59
CA GLU A 112 2.10 8.38 1.44
C GLU A 112 0.68 7.90 1.75
N THR A 113 0.00 7.32 0.74
CA THR A 113 -1.35 6.77 0.92
C THR A 113 -1.32 5.59 1.90
N VAL A 114 -0.39 4.65 1.69
CA VAL A 114 -0.20 3.49 2.58
C VAL A 114 0.14 3.95 4.00
N ALA A 115 1.08 4.90 4.16
CA ALA A 115 1.46 5.41 5.46
C ALA A 115 0.29 6.09 6.20
N ALA A 116 -0.54 6.86 5.49
CA ALA A 116 -1.71 7.51 6.08
C ALA A 116 -2.79 6.48 6.50
N GLU A 117 -3.00 5.44 5.70
CA GLU A 117 -3.91 4.33 6.03
C GLU A 117 -3.40 3.53 7.23
N GLU A 118 -2.10 3.22 7.27
CA GLU A 118 -1.44 2.55 8.40
C GLU A 118 -1.50 3.39 9.68
N GLU A 119 -1.25 4.70 9.61
CA GLU A 119 -1.34 5.59 10.76
C GLU A 119 -2.77 5.61 11.33
N LYS A 120 -3.77 5.73 10.45
CA LYS A 120 -5.18 5.68 10.84
C LYS A 120 -5.53 4.33 11.48
N TRP A 121 -5.11 3.22 10.86
CA TRP A 121 -5.31 1.89 11.40
C TRP A 121 -4.63 1.72 12.76
N ASN A 122 -3.41 2.20 12.94
CA ASN A 122 -2.67 2.10 14.20
C ASN A 122 -3.38 2.85 15.34
N LYS A 123 -3.93 4.04 15.06
CA LYS A 123 -4.73 4.81 16.03
C LYS A 123 -6.01 4.05 16.43
N GLU A 124 -6.79 3.58 15.46
CA GLU A 124 -7.99 2.78 15.72
C GLU A 124 -7.67 1.49 16.48
N ARG A 125 -6.56 0.83 16.11
CA ARG A 125 -6.08 -0.40 16.74
C ARG A 125 -5.67 -0.17 18.19
N GLU A 126 -5.04 0.95 18.51
CA GLU A 126 -4.64 1.27 19.89
C GLU A 126 -5.86 1.32 20.83
N GLU A 127 -6.95 1.93 20.38
CA GLU A 127 -8.21 1.99 21.14
C GLU A 127 -8.82 0.60 21.33
N ILE A 128 -8.84 -0.22 20.28
CA ILE A 128 -9.32 -1.61 20.34
C ILE A 128 -8.46 -2.46 21.29
N VAL A 129 -7.14 -2.28 21.28
CA VAL A 129 -6.23 -3.00 22.19
C VAL A 129 -6.51 -2.64 23.65
N LYS A 130 -6.85 -1.38 23.94
CA LYS A 130 -7.28 -0.97 25.29
C LYS A 130 -8.59 -1.64 25.71
N GLU A 131 -9.54 -1.79 24.80
CA GLU A 131 -10.79 -2.53 25.05
C GLU A 131 -10.52 -4.02 25.34
N LEU A 132 -9.61 -4.64 24.59
CA LEU A 132 -9.24 -6.05 24.70
C LEU A 132 -8.26 -6.38 25.84
N GLU A 133 -7.97 -5.45 26.76
CA GLU A 133 -6.91 -5.61 27.76
C GLU A 133 -7.08 -6.91 28.58
N LYS A 134 -8.31 -7.29 28.94
CA LYS A 134 -8.59 -8.50 29.73
C LYS A 134 -8.34 -9.77 28.91
N GLU A 135 -8.82 -9.80 27.67
CA GLU A 135 -8.65 -10.88 26.71
C GLU A 135 -7.17 -11.11 26.42
N LEU A 136 -6.41 -10.03 26.17
CA LEU A 136 -4.97 -10.06 25.90
C LEU A 136 -4.18 -10.56 27.11
N LYS A 137 -4.49 -10.10 28.33
CA LYS A 137 -3.90 -10.67 29.56
C LYS A 137 -4.18 -12.16 29.69
N GLY A 138 -5.37 -12.61 29.29
CA GLY A 138 -5.74 -14.03 29.25
C GLY A 138 -4.90 -14.80 28.22
N ILE A 139 -4.71 -14.24 27.04
CA ILE A 139 -3.85 -14.79 25.98
C ILE A 139 -2.40 -14.87 26.48
N ASP A 140 -1.85 -13.84 27.10
CA ASP A 140 -0.48 -13.81 27.61
C ASP A 140 -0.24 -14.89 28.68
N LYS A 141 -1.18 -15.05 29.61
CA LYS A 141 -1.15 -16.15 30.60
C LYS A 141 -1.22 -17.52 29.95
N ALA A 142 -2.02 -17.66 28.90
CA ALA A 142 -2.07 -18.89 28.11
C ALA A 142 -0.76 -19.12 27.35
N ASP A 143 -0.11 -18.05 26.89
CA ASP A 143 1.12 -18.11 26.10
C ASP A 143 2.36 -18.49 26.92
N GLN A 144 2.29 -18.41 28.24
CA GLN A 144 3.34 -18.95 29.12
C GLN A 144 3.33 -20.49 29.19
N LYS A 145 2.26 -21.13 28.72
CA LYS A 145 2.12 -22.59 28.71
C LYS A 145 2.67 -23.20 27.43
N ASP A 146 2.71 -24.54 27.39
CA ASP A 146 3.10 -25.27 26.19
C ASP A 146 2.12 -25.04 25.02
N SER A 147 2.57 -25.35 23.80
CA SER A 147 1.80 -25.07 22.57
C SER A 147 0.47 -25.82 22.51
N GLN A 148 0.37 -27.00 23.13
CA GLN A 148 -0.87 -27.77 23.18
C GLN A 148 -1.88 -27.10 24.12
N GLU A 149 -1.43 -26.62 25.28
CA GLU A 149 -2.26 -25.84 26.20
C GLU A 149 -2.71 -24.50 25.61
N PHE A 150 -1.82 -23.79 24.91
CA PHE A 150 -2.16 -22.54 24.24
C PHE A 150 -3.25 -22.75 23.17
N LEU A 151 -3.09 -23.75 22.29
CA LEU A 151 -4.08 -24.12 21.28
C LEU A 151 -5.44 -24.44 21.90
N ARG A 152 -5.48 -25.23 22.98
CA ARG A 152 -6.73 -25.53 23.69
C ARG A 152 -7.38 -24.28 24.26
N TYR A 153 -6.59 -23.38 24.84
CA TYR A 153 -7.10 -22.13 25.38
C TYR A 153 -7.74 -21.27 24.29
N VAL A 154 -7.01 -21.02 23.21
CA VAL A 154 -7.45 -20.17 22.09
C VAL A 154 -8.75 -20.67 21.48
N TYR A 155 -8.85 -21.95 21.11
CA TYR A 155 -10.08 -22.48 20.50
C TYR A 155 -11.27 -22.57 21.45
N ARG A 156 -11.04 -22.58 22.76
CA ARG A 156 -12.10 -22.60 23.76
C ARG A 156 -12.63 -21.21 24.06
N VAL A 157 -11.71 -20.25 24.27
CA VAL A 157 -12.06 -18.89 24.70
C VAL A 157 -12.42 -18.01 23.51
N PHE A 158 -11.73 -18.19 22.38
CA PHE A 158 -11.90 -17.43 21.16
C PHE A 158 -12.17 -18.37 19.98
N PRO A 159 -13.30 -19.10 19.96
CA PRO A 159 -13.58 -20.07 18.89
C PRO A 159 -13.57 -19.39 17.51
N PRO A 160 -13.00 -20.03 16.46
CA PRO A 160 -13.02 -19.48 15.12
C PRO A 160 -14.46 -19.22 14.64
N LYS A 161 -14.67 -18.15 13.87
CA LYS A 161 -16.01 -17.79 13.38
C LYS A 161 -16.51 -18.72 12.27
N ASN A 162 -15.59 -19.29 11.48
CA ASN A 162 -15.93 -20.35 10.54
C ASN A 162 -16.21 -21.66 11.29
N LYS A 163 -17.41 -22.21 11.12
CA LYS A 163 -17.89 -23.43 11.80
C LYS A 163 -17.06 -24.68 11.47
N ASP A 164 -16.37 -24.70 10.33
CA ASP A 164 -15.53 -25.82 9.91
C ASP A 164 -14.14 -25.78 10.55
N HIS A 165 -13.72 -24.62 11.05
CA HIS A 165 -12.43 -24.44 11.72
C HIS A 165 -12.49 -24.98 13.15
N LYS A 166 -12.14 -26.25 13.33
CA LYS A 166 -12.12 -26.95 14.63
C LYS A 166 -10.72 -27.38 15.03
N LEU A 167 -10.48 -27.46 16.33
CA LEU A 167 -9.22 -28.00 16.87
C LEU A 167 -9.18 -29.51 16.68
N GLU A 168 -8.03 -30.05 16.29
CA GLU A 168 -7.85 -31.49 16.13
C GLU A 168 -8.12 -32.25 17.45
N ALA A 169 -8.82 -33.39 17.34
CA ALA A 169 -9.28 -34.15 18.50
C ALA A 169 -8.13 -34.71 19.37
N SER A 170 -6.98 -35.01 18.76
CA SER A 170 -5.74 -35.41 19.44
C SER A 170 -5.20 -34.33 20.38
N VAL A 171 -5.27 -33.07 19.96
CA VAL A 171 -4.79 -31.90 20.72
C VAL A 171 -5.82 -31.46 21.76
N LYS A 172 -7.11 -31.67 21.49
CA LYS A 172 -8.24 -31.25 22.34
C LYS A 172 -8.26 -31.96 23.71
N ARG A 173 -7.78 -33.21 23.80
CA ARG A 173 -7.78 -33.99 25.06
C ARG A 173 -6.66 -33.53 26.00
N LYS A 174 -7.01 -33.20 27.25
CA LYS A 174 -6.05 -32.80 28.28
C LYS A 174 -5.29 -34.02 28.80
N GLY A 175 -3.97 -33.90 29.00
CA GLY A 175 -3.13 -34.97 29.53
C GLY A 175 -2.67 -36.01 28.51
N GLN A 176 -3.09 -35.90 27.25
CA GLN A 176 -2.60 -36.75 26.15
C GLN A 176 -1.34 -36.14 25.54
N HIS A 177 -0.26 -36.93 25.46
CA HIS A 177 0.93 -36.56 24.69
C HIS A 177 0.58 -36.45 23.20
N VAL A 178 1.01 -35.36 22.57
CA VAL A 178 0.84 -35.14 21.13
C VAL A 178 2.20 -35.14 20.48
N GLU A 179 2.35 -35.98 19.46
CA GLU A 179 3.57 -36.06 18.68
C GLU A 179 3.94 -34.71 18.05
N HIS A 180 5.24 -34.46 17.96
CA HIS A 180 5.79 -33.19 17.47
C HIS A 180 5.22 -32.79 16.10
N ASP A 181 5.15 -33.73 15.15
CA ASP A 181 4.68 -33.47 13.78
C ASP A 181 3.18 -33.15 13.71
N VAL A 182 2.39 -33.81 14.56
CA VAL A 182 0.94 -33.54 14.68
C VAL A 182 0.71 -32.16 15.27
N LEU A 183 1.47 -31.80 16.31
CA LEU A 183 1.38 -30.49 16.95
C LEU A 183 1.81 -29.37 15.98
N LYS A 184 2.89 -29.56 15.22
CA LYS A 184 3.37 -28.63 14.20
C LYS A 184 2.32 -28.38 13.11
N LYS A 185 1.72 -29.45 12.55
CA LYS A 185 0.63 -29.34 11.57
C LYS A 185 -0.61 -28.65 12.16
N THR A 186 -0.94 -28.92 13.42
CA THR A 186 -2.07 -28.28 14.08
C THR A 186 -1.85 -26.77 14.27
N LEU A 187 -0.64 -26.35 14.65
CA LEU A 187 -0.28 -24.93 14.74
C LEU A 187 -0.41 -24.23 13.38
N GLN A 188 0.08 -24.87 12.31
CA GLN A 188 -0.04 -24.34 10.95
C GLN A 188 -1.52 -24.15 10.56
N LYS A 189 -2.39 -25.12 10.85
CA LYS A 189 -3.85 -24.99 10.63
C LYS A 189 -4.45 -23.87 11.48
N ALA A 190 -4.06 -23.77 12.74
CA ALA A 190 -4.55 -22.71 13.62
C ALA A 190 -4.19 -21.31 13.10
N ILE A 191 -2.97 -21.10 12.58
CA ILE A 191 -2.57 -19.84 11.93
C ILE A 191 -3.53 -19.51 10.77
N ILE A 192 -3.90 -20.50 9.96
CA ILE A 192 -4.85 -20.32 8.86
C ILE A 192 -6.26 -19.99 9.39
N HIS A 193 -6.69 -20.62 10.49
CA HIS A 193 -8.02 -20.40 11.05
C HIS A 193 -8.22 -19.00 11.63
N TYR A 194 -7.16 -18.38 12.16
CA TYR A 194 -7.18 -17.06 12.80
C TYR A 194 -6.52 -15.96 11.96
N HIS A 195 -6.11 -16.23 10.72
CA HIS A 195 -5.40 -15.25 9.91
C HIS A 195 -6.22 -13.96 9.72
N PRO A 196 -5.68 -12.78 10.06
CA PRO A 196 -6.44 -11.53 10.05
C PRO A 196 -6.95 -11.14 8.66
N ASP A 197 -6.22 -11.45 7.58
CA ASP A 197 -6.68 -11.18 6.20
C ASP A 197 -7.90 -11.99 5.77
N LYS A 198 -8.24 -13.06 6.50
CA LYS A 198 -9.45 -13.88 6.25
C LYS A 198 -10.63 -13.45 7.12
N VAL A 199 -10.45 -12.43 7.97
CA VAL A 199 -11.52 -11.90 8.80
C VAL A 199 -12.37 -10.95 7.97
N ASP A 200 -13.63 -11.30 7.78
CA ASP A 200 -14.65 -10.38 7.31
C ASP A 200 -14.93 -9.34 8.40
N THR A 201 -14.35 -8.14 8.24
CA THR A 201 -14.52 -7.04 9.19
C THR A 201 -15.90 -6.42 9.16
N GLU A 202 -16.67 -6.58 8.07
CA GLU A 202 -18.05 -6.11 7.98
C GLU A 202 -18.96 -7.02 8.83
N GLN A 203 -18.73 -8.33 8.77
CA GLN A 203 -19.52 -9.31 9.52
C GLN A 203 -19.09 -9.47 11.00
N HIS A 204 -17.78 -9.44 11.27
CA HIS A 204 -17.23 -9.80 12.58
C HIS A 204 -16.57 -8.64 13.33
N GLY A 205 -16.45 -7.48 12.69
CA GLY A 205 -15.91 -6.26 13.29
C GLY A 205 -14.39 -6.23 13.42
N LYS A 206 -13.86 -5.02 13.60
CA LYS A 206 -12.41 -4.75 13.75
C LYS A 206 -11.83 -5.32 15.05
N VAL A 207 -12.62 -5.40 16.11
CA VAL A 207 -12.22 -6.00 17.40
C VAL A 207 -11.80 -7.46 17.22
N TRP A 208 -12.59 -8.24 16.49
CA TRP A 208 -12.25 -9.64 16.19
C TRP A 208 -11.00 -9.74 15.31
N LYS A 209 -10.83 -8.84 14.33
CA LYS A 209 -9.62 -8.79 13.50
C LYS A 209 -8.36 -8.58 14.35
N VAL A 210 -8.34 -7.57 15.24
CA VAL A 210 -7.20 -7.29 16.12
C VAL A 210 -6.91 -8.47 17.05
N LEU A 211 -7.95 -9.10 17.60
CA LEU A 211 -7.77 -10.30 18.42
C LEU A 211 -7.14 -11.45 17.62
N CYS A 212 -7.58 -11.66 16.38
CA CYS A 212 -7.01 -12.61 15.43
C CYS A 212 -5.53 -12.31 15.11
N GLU A 213 -5.13 -11.04 14.94
CA GLU A 213 -3.73 -10.64 14.77
C GLU A 213 -2.87 -11.08 15.97
N GLU A 214 -3.34 -10.78 17.19
CA GLU A 214 -2.63 -11.09 18.44
C GLU A 214 -2.51 -12.61 18.68
N ILE A 215 -3.57 -13.37 18.39
CA ILE A 215 -3.56 -14.84 18.44
C ILE A 215 -2.59 -15.39 17.38
N THR A 216 -2.69 -14.93 16.13
CA THR A 216 -1.88 -15.41 15.01
C THR A 216 -0.40 -15.16 15.25
N LYS A 217 -0.03 -13.99 15.77
CA LYS A 217 1.36 -13.67 16.14
C LYS A 217 1.96 -14.73 17.07
N ARG A 218 1.26 -15.10 18.14
CA ARG A 218 1.72 -16.11 19.12
C ARG A 218 1.75 -17.52 18.53
N LEU A 219 0.76 -17.88 17.71
CA LEU A 219 0.75 -19.15 16.99
C LEU A 219 1.94 -19.28 16.03
N THR A 220 2.25 -18.22 15.27
CA THR A 220 3.39 -18.17 14.35
C THR A 220 4.71 -18.31 15.10
N CYS A 221 4.93 -17.55 16.18
CA CYS A 221 6.14 -17.69 16.99
C CYS A 221 6.33 -19.11 17.53
N ARG A 222 5.25 -19.79 17.93
CA ARG A 222 5.30 -21.19 18.38
C ARG A 222 5.63 -22.16 17.25
N TYR A 223 5.01 -21.97 16.09
CA TYR A 223 5.27 -22.79 14.91
C TYR A 223 6.72 -22.67 14.44
N GLU A 224 7.27 -21.46 14.45
CA GLU A 224 8.66 -21.20 14.04
C GLU A 224 9.69 -21.82 14.97
N ARG A 225 9.42 -21.91 16.28
CA ARG A 225 10.28 -22.64 17.24
C ARG A 225 10.29 -24.15 17.03
N MET A 226 9.34 -24.68 16.27
CA MET A 226 9.24 -26.11 15.89
C MET A 226 9.74 -26.37 14.46
N LYS A 227 10.25 -25.35 13.76
CA LYS A 227 10.94 -25.53 12.48
C LYS A 227 12.28 -26.22 12.71
#